data_AF-A0A956VSJ5-F1
#
_entry.id   AF-A0A956VSJ5-F1
#
_cell.length_a   1.000
_cell.length_b   1.000
_cell.length_c   1.000
_cell.angle_alpha   90.00
_cell.angle_beta   90.00
_cell.angle_gamma   90.00
#
_symmetry.space_group_name_H-M   'P 1'
#
loop_
_entity.id
_entity.type
_entity.pdbx_description
1 polymer ?
#
loop_
_entity_poly.entity_id
_entity_poly.type
_entity_poly.pdbx_seq_one_letter_code
_entity_poly.pdbx_strand_id
1 'polypeptide(L)'
;TLMAREGSYAQVRLRSGEVWRIHIDCRATIGEVANEEHNLRQFGKAGARRWKGIRPTVRGVAMNPVDHPHGGGEGRTGEARAPVSPWNTLTKGYRTRSNKRTQGMIVSRRKTK
;
A
#
# COMPACT_ATOMS: atom_id res chain seq x y z
N THR A 1 2.54 -18.51 2.79
CA THR A 1 2.29 -19.97 2.72
C THR A 1 2.99 -20.55 1.50
N LEU A 2 3.70 -21.66 1.66
CA LEU A 2 4.28 -22.42 0.54
C LEU A 2 3.15 -23.13 -0.23
N MET A 3 3.09 -22.96 -1.54
CA MET A 3 2.04 -23.51 -2.40
C MET A 3 2.53 -24.68 -3.23
N ALA A 4 3.68 -24.51 -3.89
CA ALA A 4 4.28 -25.52 -4.76
C ALA A 4 5.80 -25.32 -4.82
N ARG A 5 6.52 -26.36 -5.21
CA ARG A 5 7.98 -26.34 -5.45
C ARG A 5 8.22 -26.85 -6.85
N GLU A 6 8.90 -26.05 -7.68
CA GLU A 6 9.09 -26.35 -9.10
C GLU A 6 10.48 -25.90 -9.58
N GLY A 7 11.36 -26.88 -9.85
CA GLY A 7 12.74 -26.63 -10.26
C GLY A 7 13.49 -25.78 -9.22
N SER A 8 14.14 -24.72 -9.69
CA SER A 8 14.91 -23.78 -8.86
C SER A 8 14.06 -22.78 -8.06
N TYR A 9 12.74 -22.81 -8.21
CA TYR A 9 11.83 -21.85 -7.57
C TYR A 9 10.71 -22.53 -6.78
N ALA A 10 10.25 -21.87 -5.74
CA ALA A 10 9.05 -22.23 -4.98
C ALA A 10 7.96 -21.16 -5.19
N GLN A 11 6.71 -21.59 -5.31
CA GLN A 11 5.56 -20.70 -5.33
C GLN A 11 5.11 -20.43 -3.90
N VAL A 12 5.10 -19.15 -3.51
CA VAL A 12 4.72 -18.70 -2.17
C VAL A 12 3.59 -17.69 -2.29
N ARG A 13 2.50 -17.93 -1.55
CA ARG A 13 1.43 -16.96 -1.34
C ARG A 13 1.84 -16.00 -0.22
N LEU A 14 1.95 -14.72 -0.56
CA LEU A 14 2.24 -13.63 0.37
C LEU A 14 0.97 -13.24 1.16
N ARG A 15 1.15 -12.52 2.28
CA ARG A 15 0.03 -11.96 3.06
C ARG A 15 -0.81 -10.95 2.27
N SER A 16 -0.25 -10.33 1.23
CA SER A 16 -0.98 -9.49 0.26
C SER A 16 -1.95 -10.27 -0.63
N GLY A 17 -1.91 -11.61 -0.61
CA GLY A 17 -2.65 -12.50 -1.50
C GLY A 17 -1.98 -12.77 -2.84
N GLU A 18 -0.85 -12.11 -3.14
CA GLU A 18 -0.07 -12.38 -4.35
C GLU A 18 0.63 -13.75 -4.27
N VAL A 19 0.76 -14.42 -5.42
CA VAL A 19 1.55 -15.65 -5.56
C VAL A 19 2.82 -15.32 -6.33
N TRP A 20 3.97 -15.55 -5.70
CA TRP A 20 5.30 -15.24 -6.23
C TRP A 20 6.17 -16.49 -6.33
N ARG A 21 7.05 -16.52 -7.32
CA ARG A 21 8.19 -17.45 -7.42
C ARG A 21 9.34 -16.89 -6.59
N ILE A 22 9.84 -17.68 -5.65
CA ILE A 22 10.96 -17.35 -4.77
C ILE A 22 12.04 -18.43 -4.95
N HIS A 23 13.31 -18.04 -4.97
CA HIS A 23 14.40 -19.01 -5.14
C HIS A 23 14.44 -20.00 -3.97
N ILE A 24 14.81 -21.24 -4.26
CA ILE A 24 14.71 -22.33 -3.28
C ILE A 24 15.68 -22.21 -2.10
N ASP A 25 16.82 -21.56 -2.35
CA ASP A 25 17.86 -21.32 -1.33
C ASP A 25 17.51 -20.16 -0.39
N CYS A 26 16.40 -19.45 -0.62
CA CYS A 26 15.95 -18.41 0.29
C CYS A 26 15.55 -19.01 1.65
N ARG A 27 16.09 -18.45 2.73
CA ARG A 27 15.77 -18.86 4.10
C ARG A 27 14.40 -18.34 4.51
N ALA A 28 13.66 -19.16 5.24
CA ALA A 28 12.39 -18.80 5.86
C ALA A 28 12.26 -19.47 7.23
N THR A 29 11.50 -18.84 8.12
CA THR A 29 11.15 -19.39 9.44
C THR A 29 9.75 -19.96 9.40
N ILE A 30 9.55 -21.10 10.08
CA ILE A 30 8.23 -21.73 10.20
C ILE A 30 7.41 -20.96 11.24
N GLY A 31 6.13 -20.75 10.94
CA GLY A 31 5.18 -20.10 11.83
C GLY A 31 4.63 -18.78 11.27
N GLU A 32 3.79 -18.14 12.07
CA GLU A 32 3.24 -16.82 11.80
C GLU A 32 3.92 -15.76 12.67
N VAL A 33 3.88 -14.49 12.23
CA VAL A 33 4.37 -13.38 13.05
C VAL A 33 3.41 -13.18 14.22
N ALA A 34 3.92 -13.14 15.44
CA ALA A 34 3.15 -12.93 16.66
C ALA A 34 2.43 -11.56 16.70
N ASN A 35 1.51 -11.38 17.65
CA ASN A 35 0.68 -10.18 17.86
C ASN A 35 -0.38 -9.95 16.76
N GLU A 36 -1.23 -10.95 16.55
CA GLU A 36 -2.32 -10.90 15.56
C GLU A 36 -3.35 -9.80 15.85
N GLU A 37 -3.57 -9.49 17.13
CA GLU A 37 -4.52 -8.46 17.58
C GLU A 37 -4.03 -7.03 17.36
N HIS A 38 -2.81 -6.83 16.83
CA HIS A 38 -2.27 -5.50 16.57
C HIS A 38 -3.20 -4.61 15.74
N ASN A 39 -3.96 -5.20 14.82
CA ASN A 39 -4.91 -4.48 13.96
C ASN A 39 -6.14 -3.93 14.73
N LEU A 40 -6.49 -4.52 15.87
CA LEU A 40 -7.64 -4.10 16.69
C LEU A 40 -7.32 -2.91 17.59
N ARG A 41 -6.03 -2.56 17.74
CA ARG A 41 -5.58 -1.52 18.65
C ARG A 41 -6.07 -0.13 18.23
N GLN A 42 -6.78 0.54 19.14
CA GLN A 42 -7.16 1.95 18.99
C GLN A 42 -6.21 2.88 19.77
N PHE A 43 -5.89 4.05 19.20
CA PHE A 43 -4.96 5.01 19.84
C PHE A 43 -5.66 6.05 20.73
N GLY A 44 -6.97 6.23 20.59
CA GLY A 44 -7.83 7.07 21.44
C GLY A 44 -7.63 8.59 21.32
N LYS A 45 -6.39 9.08 21.25
CA LYS A 45 -6.05 10.51 21.20
C LYS A 45 -5.03 10.86 20.13
N ALA A 46 -5.04 12.10 19.67
CA ALA A 46 -4.08 12.60 18.68
C ALA A 46 -2.62 12.48 19.15
N GLY A 47 -2.35 12.77 20.43
CA GLY A 47 -1.00 12.67 21.02
C GLY A 47 -0.39 11.26 20.95
N ALA A 48 -1.21 10.21 21.04
CA ALA A 48 -0.72 8.84 20.95
C ALA A 48 -0.15 8.50 19.55
N ARG A 49 -0.70 9.12 18.48
CA ARG A 49 -0.11 9.03 17.13
C ARG A 49 1.21 9.79 17.03
N ARG A 50 1.33 10.93 17.72
CA ARG A 50 2.55 11.75 17.73
C ARG A 50 3.73 11.03 18.39
N TRP A 51 3.49 10.24 19.45
CA TRP A 51 4.53 9.42 20.10
C TRP A 51 5.15 8.38 19.16
N LYS A 52 4.43 7.97 18.11
CA LYS A 52 4.94 7.09 17.04
C LYS A 52 5.69 7.83 15.92
N GLY A 53 5.89 9.14 16.05
CA GLY A 53 6.52 9.97 15.01
C GLY A 53 5.60 10.35 13.84
N ILE A 54 4.31 10.02 13.90
CA ILE A 54 3.36 10.36 12.81
C ILE A 54 2.86 11.78 13.01
N ARG A 55 3.20 12.68 12.08
CA ARG A 55 2.73 14.07 12.04
C ARG A 55 1.32 14.16 11.44
N PRO A 56 0.54 15.21 11.76
CA PRO A 56 -0.76 15.44 11.12
C PRO A 56 -0.58 15.64 9.60
N THR A 57 -1.45 15.01 8.82
CA THR A 57 -1.52 15.13 7.36
C THR A 57 -2.65 16.07 6.97
N VAL A 58 -2.35 17.13 6.22
CA VAL A 58 -3.36 18.09 5.73
C VAL A 58 -3.96 17.58 4.42
N ARG A 59 -5.28 17.69 4.26
CA ARG A 59 -5.99 17.27 3.03
C ARG A 59 -5.75 18.27 1.91
N GLY A 60 -5.60 17.79 0.66
CA GLY A 60 -5.41 18.66 -0.50
C GLY A 60 -6.54 19.67 -0.74
N VAL A 61 -7.78 19.30 -0.45
CA VAL A 61 -8.96 20.19 -0.53
C VAL A 61 -8.90 21.37 0.45
N ALA A 62 -8.10 21.26 1.52
CA ALA A 62 -7.91 22.34 2.48
C ALA A 62 -6.76 23.28 2.12
N MET A 63 -6.15 23.11 0.94
CA MET A 63 -4.99 23.88 0.47
C MET A 63 -5.38 24.83 -0.65
N ASN A 64 -4.43 25.65 -1.10
CA ASN A 64 -4.61 26.54 -2.25
C ASN A 64 -4.28 25.82 -3.57
N PRO A 65 -4.71 26.35 -4.74
CA PRO A 65 -4.40 25.76 -6.05
C PRO A 65 -2.89 25.60 -6.34
N VAL A 66 -2.05 26.43 -5.72
CA VAL A 66 -0.58 26.36 -5.84
C VAL A 66 0.03 25.15 -5.13
N ASP A 67 -0.62 24.68 -4.04
CA ASP A 67 -0.09 23.63 -3.17
C ASP A 67 -0.58 22.23 -3.58
N HIS A 68 -1.84 22.14 -4.04
CA HIS A 68 -2.45 20.87 -4.38
C HIS A 68 -3.38 21.00 -5.59
N PRO A 69 -3.42 20.00 -6.48
CA PRO A 69 -4.39 19.97 -7.58
C PRO A 69 -5.88 19.92 -7.19
N HIS A 70 -6.18 19.83 -5.89
CA HIS A 70 -7.54 19.84 -5.34
C HIS A 70 -7.80 21.11 -4.51
N GLY A 71 -6.81 22.01 -4.45
CA GLY A 71 -6.89 23.22 -3.63
C GLY A 71 -7.68 24.32 -4.32
N GLY A 72 -8.22 25.22 -3.50
CA GLY A 72 -9.02 26.37 -3.91
C GLY A 72 -10.51 26.10 -4.12
N GLY A 73 -11.16 27.10 -4.73
CA GLY A 73 -12.62 27.22 -4.79
C GLY A 73 -13.22 27.93 -3.58
N GLU A 74 -14.44 28.42 -3.74
CA GLU A 74 -15.18 29.09 -2.66
C GLU A 74 -15.82 28.06 -1.73
N GLY A 75 -15.57 28.20 -0.42
CA GLY A 75 -16.08 27.27 0.58
C GLY A 75 -15.50 25.86 0.46
N ARG A 76 -16.24 24.85 0.92
CA ARG A 76 -15.82 23.44 0.84
C ARG A 76 -16.18 22.88 -0.53
N THR A 77 -15.18 22.69 -1.37
CA THR A 77 -15.32 22.08 -2.69
C THR A 77 -15.00 20.58 -2.66
N GLY A 78 -15.51 19.86 -3.66
CA GLY A 78 -15.11 18.48 -3.94
C GLY A 78 -13.77 18.41 -4.68
N GLU A 79 -13.44 17.23 -5.21
CA GLU A 79 -12.19 17.04 -5.96
C GLU A 79 -12.26 17.70 -7.36
N ALA A 80 -13.46 17.92 -7.92
CA ALA A 80 -13.75 18.50 -9.27
C ALA A 80 -13.06 17.80 -10.47
N ARG A 81 -12.16 16.85 -10.20
CA ARG A 81 -11.40 16.03 -11.15
C ARG A 81 -11.13 14.65 -10.54
N ALA A 82 -10.55 13.76 -11.35
CA ALA A 82 -10.08 12.47 -10.86
C ALA A 82 -9.10 12.68 -9.69
N PRO A 83 -9.20 11.93 -8.57
CA PRO A 83 -8.40 12.21 -7.38
C PRO A 83 -6.92 11.97 -7.62
N VAL A 84 -6.12 12.99 -7.35
CA VAL A 84 -4.67 12.98 -7.54
C VAL A 84 -3.90 13.27 -6.27
N SER A 85 -2.62 12.91 -6.29
CA SER A 85 -1.62 13.31 -5.31
C SER A 85 -1.23 14.78 -5.50
N PRO A 86 -0.46 15.37 -4.57
CA PRO A 86 0.07 16.73 -4.74
C PRO A 86 0.88 16.90 -6.03
N TRP A 87 1.49 15.83 -6.54
CA TRP A 87 2.26 15.79 -7.78
C TRP A 87 1.46 15.28 -8.98
N ASN A 88 0.13 15.38 -8.95
CA ASN A 88 -0.76 15.07 -10.06
C ASN A 88 -0.79 13.58 -10.50
N THR A 89 -0.32 12.65 -9.65
CA THR A 89 -0.46 11.21 -9.91
C THR A 89 -1.82 10.72 -9.43
N LEU A 90 -2.56 9.98 -10.25
CA LEU A 90 -3.87 9.42 -9.88
C LEU A 90 -3.77 8.51 -8.64
N THR A 91 -4.67 8.70 -7.68
CA THR A 91 -4.66 7.98 -6.38
C THR A 91 -5.66 6.85 -6.28
N LYS A 92 -6.70 6.85 -7.13
CA LYS A 92 -7.72 5.80 -7.19
C LYS A 92 -7.50 4.93 -8.44
N GLY A 93 -7.25 3.63 -8.24
CA GLY A 93 -7.17 2.63 -9.32
C GLY A 93 -5.91 2.64 -10.19
N TYR A 94 -5.14 3.73 -10.21
CA TYR A 94 -3.93 3.83 -11.02
C TYR A 94 -2.81 2.91 -10.53
N ARG A 95 -2.25 2.10 -11.44
CA ARG A 95 -1.19 1.14 -11.13
C ARG A 95 0.18 1.78 -11.28
N THR A 96 0.91 1.88 -10.17
CA THR A 96 2.23 2.54 -10.12
C THR A 96 3.43 1.63 -10.43
N ARG A 97 3.25 0.30 -10.40
CA ARG A 97 4.34 -0.66 -10.65
C ARG A 97 4.61 -0.84 -12.15
N SER A 98 5.85 -0.57 -12.58
CA SER A 98 6.31 -0.71 -13.98
C SER A 98 7.48 -1.69 -14.19
N ASN A 99 8.12 -2.19 -13.11
CA ASN A 99 9.34 -2.99 -13.23
C ASN A 99 9.11 -4.35 -13.92
N LYS A 100 9.61 -4.49 -15.16
CA LYS A 100 9.48 -5.69 -16.00
C LYS A 100 10.26 -6.88 -15.46
N ARG A 101 11.48 -6.66 -14.91
CA ARG A 101 12.38 -7.73 -14.40
C ARG A 101 11.70 -8.61 -13.36
N THR A 102 10.96 -7.98 -12.44
CA THR A 102 10.30 -8.69 -11.34
C THR A 102 8.87 -9.14 -11.68
N GLN A 103 8.33 -8.70 -12.82
CA GLN A 103 6.95 -9.03 -13.19
C GLN A 103 6.80 -10.50 -13.58
N GLY A 104 7.81 -11.10 -14.21
CA GLY A 104 7.83 -12.54 -14.54
C GLY A 104 7.90 -13.47 -13.33
N MET A 105 8.25 -12.96 -12.15
CA MET A 105 8.24 -13.75 -10.90
C MET A 105 6.86 -13.84 -10.26
N ILE A 106 5.87 -13.05 -10.71
CA ILE A 106 4.52 -13.08 -10.17
C ILE A 106 3.70 -14.09 -10.95
N VAL A 107 3.21 -15.13 -10.27
CA VAL A 107 2.30 -16.12 -10.87
C VAL A 107 0.87 -15.60 -10.87
N SER A 108 0.46 -14.98 -9.76
CA SER A 108 -0.88 -14.39 -9.62
C SER A 108 -0.81 -13.09 -8.83
N ARG A 109 -1.48 -12.06 -9.35
CA ARG A 109 -1.55 -10.75 -8.69
C ARG A 109 -2.61 -10.74 -7.59
N ARG A 110 -2.47 -9.79 -6.67
CA ARG A 110 -3.46 -9.59 -5.60
C ARG A 110 -4.82 -9.34 -6.23
N LYS A 111 -5.84 -9.99 -5.69
CA LYS A 111 -7.22 -9.67 -6.06
C LYS A 111 -7.52 -8.25 -5.58
N THR A 112 -8.07 -7.43 -6.46
CA THR A 112 -8.67 -6.15 -6.06
C THR A 112 -9.89 -6.48 -5.21
N LYS A 113 -9.95 -5.88 -4.01
CA LYS A 113 -11.21 -5.77 -3.27
C LYS A 113 -12.10 -4.75 -3.95
#